data_AF-A0A8J5YVW2-F1
#
_entry.id   AF-A0A8J5YVW2-F1
#
_cell.length_a   1.000
_cell.length_b   1.000
_cell.length_c   1.000
_cell.angle_alpha   90.00
_cell.angle_beta   90.00
_cell.angle_gamma   90.00
#
_symmetry.space_group_name_H-M   'P 1'
#
loop_
_entity.id
_entity.type
_entity.pdbx_description
1 polymer ?
#
loop_
_entity_poly.entity_id
_entity_poly.type
_entity_poly.pdbx_seq_one_letter_code
_entity_poly.pdbx_strand_id
1 'polypeptide(L)'
;MGFLGLWGESVDAVDFYTAKIERLSRDVSLEREKITSNPKSIMAAAFVSFKTRWGAAVCAQTQQCRNPTIWLTERAPEPREVYWENLAIPFVYLTIRRLIVAVAFFFLTFFFMIPIAIVQSLANIESIKKALPFVKPIIETKVIKSLIQGFLPGIALKIFLLFLPTILMIMAKFEGFISLSALERRSASRYYFFQFINVFLGSIITGTAFEQFNNFIHQSTNEQHSSIFITYIMVDGWAGVAAEILRLKPLIIYHLKNFFLVKTEKDREEAMDPGTIGFNTGEPQIQLYFLLGLVYAIVTPILLPFIIVFFALAYVVFRHQIINVFNQEYESAATYWPDVHLRIIVALIVSQLLLMGLLSTKEAASSTPLLITLPVLTIWSTDFAKGVTNQLLSEILYRLEAMMKDTSERAREPNLNLKGFLQNAYIHLGFKSADDDKIDVAMEEWEEEPSLIATKRTSKRSTPLSSKHGGSSFSSPEANKERSKP
;
A
#
# COMPACT_ATOMS: atom_id res chain seq x y z
N MET A 1 35.36 -15.82 14.86
CA MET A 1 34.94 -14.57 14.20
C MET A 1 34.57 -13.49 15.22
N GLY A 2 35.22 -12.33 15.16
CA GLY A 2 34.91 -11.10 15.92
C GLY A 2 34.27 -10.01 15.04
N PHE A 3 34.20 -8.77 15.53
CA PHE A 3 33.51 -7.66 14.86
C PHE A 3 34.00 -7.47 13.41
N LEU A 4 33.07 -7.60 12.44
CA LEU A 4 33.35 -7.49 10.99
C LEU A 4 34.47 -8.43 10.47
N GLY A 5 34.79 -9.51 11.19
CA GLY A 5 35.88 -10.43 10.83
C GLY A 5 37.29 -9.91 11.13
N LEU A 6 37.43 -8.78 11.82
CA LEU A 6 38.73 -8.14 12.06
C LEU A 6 39.52 -8.74 13.23
N TRP A 7 38.84 -9.34 14.21
CA TRP A 7 39.47 -9.98 15.39
C TRP A 7 38.94 -11.40 15.59
N GLY A 8 39.75 -12.28 16.21
CA GLY A 8 39.35 -13.63 16.64
C GLY A 8 40.09 -14.78 15.96
N GLU A 9 39.89 -15.99 16.46
CA GLU A 9 40.51 -17.20 15.93
C GLU A 9 39.86 -17.63 14.60
N SER A 10 40.69 -18.10 13.68
CA SER A 10 40.27 -18.76 12.44
C SER A 10 39.71 -20.12 12.78
N VAL A 11 38.40 -20.29 12.59
CA VAL A 11 37.68 -21.55 12.80
C VAL A 11 37.08 -22.00 11.48
N ASP A 12 36.89 -23.31 11.31
CA ASP A 12 36.15 -23.82 10.16
C ASP A 12 34.71 -23.27 10.21
N ALA A 13 34.33 -22.56 9.15
CA ALA A 13 33.02 -21.95 9.03
C ALA A 13 31.92 -23.01 8.98
N VAL A 14 32.16 -24.16 8.34
CA VAL A 14 31.15 -25.21 8.18
C VAL A 14 30.81 -25.81 9.54
N ASP A 15 31.83 -26.24 10.29
CA ASP A 15 31.64 -26.81 11.63
C ASP A 15 31.03 -25.79 12.60
N PHE A 16 31.51 -24.54 12.56
CA PHE A 16 30.98 -23.48 13.41
C PHE A 16 29.50 -23.19 13.14
N TYR A 17 29.10 -23.01 11.88
CA TYR A 17 27.71 -22.75 11.53
C TYR A 17 26.82 -23.98 11.74
N THR A 18 27.34 -25.19 11.53
CA THR A 18 26.60 -26.44 11.81
C THR A 18 26.31 -26.56 13.30
N ALA A 19 27.32 -26.39 14.16
CA ALA A 19 27.14 -26.35 15.61
C ALA A 19 26.21 -25.21 16.04
N LYS A 20 26.25 -24.06 15.35
CA LYS A 20 25.35 -22.93 15.62
C LYS A 20 23.90 -23.26 15.25
N ILE A 21 23.67 -23.92 14.12
CA ILE A 21 22.34 -24.38 13.68
C ILE A 21 21.78 -25.40 14.68
N GLU A 22 22.58 -26.39 15.08
CA GLU A 22 22.16 -27.38 16.08
C GLU A 22 21.81 -26.73 17.42
N ARG A 23 22.63 -25.78 17.88
CA ARG A 23 22.35 -25.02 19.10
C ARG A 23 21.05 -24.23 18.98
N LEU A 24 20.86 -23.48 17.88
CA LEU A 24 19.65 -22.69 17.66
C LEU A 24 18.41 -23.58 17.53
N SER A 25 18.50 -24.73 16.87
CA SER A 25 17.40 -25.70 16.76
C SER A 25 17.00 -26.25 18.14
N ARG A 26 17.99 -26.54 18.99
CA ARG A 26 17.75 -26.94 20.38
C ARG A 26 17.09 -25.82 21.18
N ASP A 27 17.60 -24.60 21.09
CA ASP A 27 17.05 -23.43 21.78
C ASP A 27 15.60 -23.16 21.35
N VAL A 28 15.30 -23.27 20.05
CA VAL A 28 13.93 -23.16 19.50
C VAL A 28 13.01 -24.25 20.06
N SER A 29 13.47 -25.50 20.13
CA SER A 29 12.68 -26.61 20.66
C SER A 29 12.35 -26.41 22.15
N LEU A 30 13.34 -26.00 22.94
CA LEU A 30 13.16 -25.69 24.37
C LEU A 30 12.19 -24.52 24.59
N GLU A 31 12.29 -23.45 23.81
CA GLU A 31 11.36 -22.31 23.91
C GLU A 31 9.93 -22.70 23.45
N ARG A 32 9.77 -23.55 22.43
CA ARG A 32 8.45 -24.08 22.03
C ARG A 32 7.77 -24.88 23.15
N GLU A 33 8.51 -25.76 23.83
CA GLU A 33 7.99 -26.54 24.95
C GLU A 33 7.59 -25.64 26.13
N LYS A 34 8.43 -24.64 26.43
CA LYS A 34 8.18 -23.65 27.48
C LYS A 34 6.96 -22.78 27.18
N ILE A 35 6.76 -22.35 25.94
CA ILE A 35 5.59 -21.58 25.53
C ILE A 35 4.32 -22.43 25.65
N THR A 36 4.35 -23.67 25.15
CA THR A 36 3.21 -24.59 25.21
C THR A 36 2.81 -24.95 26.64
N SER A 37 3.80 -25.10 27.53
CA SER A 37 3.57 -25.48 28.92
C SER A 37 3.15 -24.31 29.82
N ASN A 38 3.45 -23.06 29.44
CA ASN A 38 3.20 -21.89 30.27
C ASN A 38 1.87 -21.20 29.90
N PRO A 39 0.85 -21.24 30.77
CA PRO A 39 -0.43 -20.60 30.48
C PRO A 39 -0.34 -19.07 30.40
N LYS A 40 0.70 -18.45 30.96
CA LYS A 40 0.92 -16.99 30.87
C LYS A 40 1.29 -16.52 29.47
N SER A 41 1.74 -17.43 28.61
CA SER A 41 2.08 -17.14 27.21
C SER A 41 0.84 -17.04 26.32
N ILE A 42 -0.33 -17.45 26.82
CA ILE A 42 -1.59 -17.39 26.09
C ILE A 42 -2.14 -15.97 26.18
N MET A 43 -2.28 -15.34 25.02
CA MET A 43 -2.87 -14.00 24.91
C MET A 43 -4.39 -14.07 25.02
N ALA A 44 -5.02 -13.00 25.52
CA ALA A 44 -6.47 -12.85 25.59
C ALA A 44 -7.08 -12.50 24.21
N ALA A 45 -6.70 -13.26 23.18
CA ALA A 45 -7.17 -13.14 21.81
C ALA A 45 -7.23 -14.54 21.18
N ALA A 46 -8.22 -14.78 20.33
CA ALA A 46 -8.41 -16.07 19.67
C ALA A 46 -9.04 -15.90 18.29
N PHE A 47 -8.68 -16.79 17.37
CA PHE A 47 -9.38 -16.93 16.10
C PHE A 47 -10.57 -17.86 16.29
N VAL A 48 -11.76 -17.43 15.85
CA VAL A 48 -13.00 -18.20 15.99
C VAL A 48 -13.54 -18.51 14.59
N SER A 49 -13.60 -19.80 14.28
CA SER A 49 -14.13 -20.29 13.00
C SER A 49 -15.60 -20.71 13.13
N PHE A 50 -16.38 -20.47 12.07
CA PHE A 50 -17.80 -20.82 12.00
C PHE A 50 -18.03 -21.84 10.87
N LYS A 51 -19.12 -22.62 10.99
CA LYS A 51 -19.53 -23.56 9.93
C LYS A 51 -20.08 -22.87 8.68
N THR A 52 -20.47 -21.61 8.78
CA THR A 52 -21.08 -20.81 7.70
C THR A 52 -20.46 -19.42 7.69
N ARG A 53 -20.28 -18.84 6.50
CA ARG A 53 -19.83 -17.45 6.34
C ARG A 53 -20.83 -16.49 6.94
N TRP A 54 -22.12 -16.78 6.79
CA TRP A 54 -23.18 -16.00 7.42
C TRP A 54 -23.01 -15.89 8.95
N GLY A 55 -22.69 -17.00 9.62
CA GLY A 55 -22.49 -17.00 11.07
C GLY A 55 -21.28 -16.16 11.50
N ALA A 56 -20.18 -16.23 10.75
CA ALA A 56 -19.00 -15.40 10.97
C ALA A 56 -19.30 -13.91 10.74
N ALA A 57 -20.04 -13.58 9.67
CA ALA A 57 -20.44 -12.21 9.35
C ALA A 57 -21.31 -11.58 10.45
N VAL A 58 -22.27 -12.34 10.98
CA VAL A 58 -23.12 -11.91 12.11
C VAL A 58 -22.27 -11.68 13.36
N CYS A 59 -21.37 -12.61 13.70
CA CYS A 59 -20.49 -12.47 14.85
C CYS A 59 -19.63 -11.20 14.76
N ALA A 60 -18.95 -10.99 13.62
CA ALA A 60 -18.04 -9.86 13.43
C ALA A 60 -18.73 -8.48 13.42
N GLN A 61 -20.04 -8.42 13.18
CA GLN A 61 -20.81 -7.16 13.10
C GLN A 61 -21.66 -6.88 14.35
N THR A 62 -21.66 -7.78 15.34
CA THR A 62 -22.54 -7.66 16.52
C THR A 62 -21.73 -7.44 17.79
N GLN A 63 -22.26 -6.58 18.67
CA GLN A 63 -21.70 -6.38 20.01
C GLN A 63 -22.01 -7.60 20.89
N GLN A 64 -20.98 -8.32 21.35
CA GLN A 64 -21.17 -9.57 22.10
C GLN A 64 -21.50 -9.36 23.58
N CYS A 65 -21.10 -8.23 24.16
CA CYS A 65 -21.19 -7.98 25.60
C CYS A 65 -21.67 -6.55 25.90
N ARG A 66 -22.23 -6.34 27.10
CA ARG A 66 -22.66 -4.99 27.57
C ARG A 66 -21.51 -3.98 27.58
N ASN A 67 -20.28 -4.43 27.89
CA ASN A 67 -19.10 -3.59 27.83
C ASN A 67 -18.51 -3.59 26.41
N PRO A 68 -18.40 -2.43 25.73
CA PRO A 68 -17.89 -2.32 24.37
C PRO A 68 -16.38 -2.55 24.23
N THR A 69 -15.64 -2.73 25.32
CA THR A 69 -14.17 -2.92 25.30
C THR A 69 -13.74 -4.38 25.51
N ILE A 70 -14.70 -5.29 25.72
CA ILE A 70 -14.45 -6.71 26.01
C ILE A 70 -15.15 -7.52 24.92
N TRP A 71 -14.53 -8.62 24.49
CA TRP A 71 -15.03 -9.48 23.41
C TRP A 71 -15.24 -8.68 22.12
N LEU A 72 -14.25 -7.86 21.78
CA LEU A 72 -14.19 -7.15 20.50
C LEU A 72 -14.01 -8.18 19.39
N THR A 73 -14.97 -8.21 18.47
CA THR A 73 -14.97 -9.10 17.32
C THR A 73 -14.65 -8.30 16.07
N GLU A 74 -13.59 -8.68 15.37
CA GLU A 74 -13.23 -8.12 14.07
C GLU A 74 -13.15 -9.26 13.05
N ARG A 75 -13.28 -8.92 11.76
CA ARG A 75 -13.07 -9.90 10.69
C ARG A 75 -11.59 -10.29 10.69
N ALA A 76 -11.31 -11.57 10.86
CA ALA A 76 -9.94 -12.07 10.76
C ALA A 76 -9.41 -11.82 9.34
N PRO A 77 -8.21 -11.23 9.18
CA PRO A 77 -7.54 -11.17 7.89
C PRO A 77 -7.14 -12.57 7.45
N GLU A 78 -6.79 -12.74 6.18
CA GLU A 78 -6.29 -14.02 5.67
C GLU A 78 -5.06 -14.48 6.47
N PRO A 79 -4.83 -15.80 6.70
CA PRO A 79 -3.67 -16.27 7.46
C PRO A 79 -2.31 -15.73 6.99
N ARG A 80 -2.14 -15.54 5.67
CA ARG A 80 -0.93 -14.96 5.06
C ARG A 80 -0.77 -13.46 5.36
N GLU A 81 -1.89 -12.76 5.58
CA GLU A 81 -1.95 -11.32 5.88
C GLU A 81 -1.77 -11.01 7.39
N VAL A 82 -1.87 -12.02 8.27
CA VAL A 82 -1.74 -11.82 9.73
C VAL A 82 -0.32 -11.39 10.10
N TYR A 83 -0.18 -10.20 10.66
CA TYR A 83 1.04 -9.72 11.29
C TYR A 83 1.12 -10.16 12.75
N TRP A 84 1.69 -11.35 12.96
CA TRP A 84 1.69 -12.07 14.22
C TRP A 84 2.30 -11.32 15.41
N GLU A 85 3.36 -10.53 15.18
CA GLU A 85 4.07 -9.82 16.26
C GLU A 85 3.15 -8.85 17.04
N ASN A 86 2.14 -8.29 16.37
CA ASN A 86 1.23 -7.32 16.97
C ASN A 86 0.06 -7.95 17.75
N LEU A 87 -0.21 -9.25 17.57
CA LEU A 87 -1.24 -9.97 18.33
C LEU A 87 -0.91 -10.08 19.82
N ALA A 88 0.37 -9.98 20.17
CA ALA A 88 0.85 -10.04 21.55
C ALA A 88 0.57 -8.75 22.37
N ILE A 89 0.09 -7.68 21.73
CA ILE A 89 -0.07 -6.38 22.38
C ILE A 89 -1.44 -6.32 23.09
N PRO A 90 -1.49 -6.06 24.40
CA PRO A 90 -2.76 -5.92 25.09
C PRO A 90 -3.51 -4.66 24.64
N PHE A 91 -4.83 -4.77 24.50
CA PHE A 91 -5.72 -3.73 23.97
C PHE A 91 -5.51 -2.34 24.63
N VAL A 92 -5.32 -2.30 25.95
CA VAL A 92 -5.13 -1.06 26.72
C VAL A 92 -3.91 -0.25 26.25
N TYR A 93 -2.84 -0.92 25.83
CA TYR A 93 -1.62 -0.25 25.36
C TYR A 93 -1.74 0.31 23.95
N LEU A 94 -2.72 -0.13 23.15
CA LEU A 94 -2.89 0.32 21.76
C LEU A 94 -3.14 1.84 21.69
N THR A 95 -3.97 2.38 22.60
CA THR A 95 -4.26 3.82 22.64
C THR A 95 -3.01 4.64 22.93
N ILE A 96 -2.20 4.21 23.90
CA ILE A 96 -0.96 4.91 24.27
C ILE A 96 0.06 4.83 23.12
N ARG A 97 0.22 3.65 22.50
CA ARG A 97 1.10 3.48 21.34
C ARG A 97 0.70 4.39 20.18
N ARG A 98 -0.59 4.45 19.85
CA ARG A 98 -1.11 5.33 18.80
C ARG A 98 -0.88 6.81 19.13
N LEU A 99 -1.02 7.22 20.39
CA LEU A 99 -0.71 8.58 20.84
C LEU A 99 0.78 8.90 20.68
N ILE A 100 1.67 8.00 21.12
CA ILE A 100 3.13 8.15 20.96
C ILE A 100 3.49 8.32 19.48
N VAL A 101 2.95 7.47 18.60
CA VAL A 101 3.22 7.56 17.17
C VAL A 101 2.64 8.83 16.55
N ALA A 102 1.46 9.29 16.99
CA ALA A 102 0.90 10.57 16.53
C ALA A 102 1.82 11.75 16.88
N VAL A 103 2.36 11.79 18.11
CA VAL A 103 3.31 12.81 18.55
C VAL A 103 4.65 12.69 17.79
N ALA A 104 5.17 11.47 17.63
CA ALA A 104 6.40 11.22 16.88
C ALA A 104 6.25 11.63 15.40
N PHE A 105 5.08 11.35 14.79
CA PHE A 105 4.77 11.76 13.42
C PHE A 105 4.70 13.28 13.27
N PHE A 106 4.11 13.98 14.25
CA PHE A 106 4.11 15.44 14.26
C PHE A 106 5.53 16.01 14.25
N PHE A 107 6.41 15.51 15.12
CA PHE A 107 7.82 15.93 15.14
C PHE A 107 8.55 15.54 13.87
N LEU A 108 8.31 14.34 13.33
CA LEU A 108 8.88 13.91 12.05
C LEU A 108 8.52 14.91 10.96
N THR A 109 7.24 15.25 10.80
CA THR A 109 6.79 16.21 9.79
C THR A 109 7.42 17.60 10.00
N PHE A 110 7.43 18.10 11.24
CA PHE A 110 7.98 19.41 11.57
C PHE A 110 9.49 19.50 11.31
N PHE A 111 10.28 18.55 11.81
CA PHE A 111 11.73 18.56 11.63
C PHE A 111 12.15 18.27 10.19
N PHE A 112 11.33 17.59 9.40
CA PHE A 112 11.62 17.36 7.99
C PHE A 112 11.56 18.63 7.12
N MET A 113 10.98 19.71 7.62
CA MET A 113 11.07 21.02 6.97
C MET A 113 12.52 21.52 6.89
N ILE A 114 13.40 21.12 7.81
CA ILE A 114 14.81 21.53 7.84
C ILE A 114 15.58 20.96 6.62
N PRO A 115 15.60 19.63 6.37
CA PRO A 115 16.17 19.09 5.14
C PRO A 115 15.60 19.72 3.87
N ILE A 116 14.29 19.95 3.83
CA ILE A 116 13.65 20.58 2.66
C ILE A 116 14.17 22.00 2.44
N ALA A 117 14.28 22.81 3.49
CA ALA A 117 14.85 24.14 3.42
C ALA A 117 16.31 24.12 2.95
N ILE A 118 17.11 23.15 3.40
CA ILE A 118 18.49 22.95 2.92
C ILE A 118 18.51 22.65 1.42
N VAL A 119 17.68 21.70 0.97
CA VAL A 119 17.57 21.35 -0.45
C VAL A 119 17.11 22.53 -1.32
N GLN A 120 16.16 23.32 -0.85
CA GLN A 120 15.71 24.52 -1.54
C GLN A 120 16.78 25.61 -1.57
N SER A 121 17.57 25.77 -0.49
CA SER A 121 18.71 26.68 -0.48
C SER A 121 19.80 26.27 -1.49
N LEU A 122 19.99 24.96 -1.70
CA LEU A 122 20.87 24.40 -2.74
C LEU A 122 20.36 24.65 -4.16
N ALA A 123 19.06 24.89 -4.35
CA ALA A 123 18.53 25.31 -5.65
C ALA A 123 18.93 26.75 -6.02
N ASN A 124 19.30 27.58 -5.04
CA ASN A 124 19.75 28.95 -5.27
C ASN A 124 21.28 29.08 -5.27
N ILE A 125 21.85 29.31 -6.45
CA ILE A 125 23.31 29.44 -6.67
C ILE A 125 23.93 30.56 -5.84
N GLU A 126 23.22 31.66 -5.60
CA GLU A 126 23.76 32.78 -4.81
C GLU A 126 23.95 32.38 -3.35
N SER A 127 23.04 31.54 -2.83
CA SER A 127 23.14 30.98 -1.49
C SER A 127 24.31 30.00 -1.38
N ILE A 128 24.53 29.15 -2.39
CA ILE A 128 25.69 28.25 -2.44
C ILE A 128 27.01 29.02 -2.50
N LYS A 129 27.10 30.05 -3.35
CA LYS A 129 28.32 30.89 -3.49
C LYS A 129 28.68 31.61 -2.20
N LYS A 130 27.68 31.92 -1.37
CA LYS A 130 27.85 32.56 -0.05
C LYS A 130 28.20 31.56 1.05
N ALA A 131 27.60 30.36 1.03
CA ALA A 131 27.83 29.32 2.03
C ALA A 131 29.13 28.53 1.84
N LEU A 132 29.53 28.24 0.58
CA LEU A 132 30.71 27.44 0.25
C LEU A 132 31.59 28.19 -0.77
N PRO A 133 32.42 29.16 -0.33
CA PRO A 133 33.21 30.00 -1.23
C PRO A 133 34.25 29.23 -2.06
N PHE A 134 34.65 28.02 -1.64
CA PHE A 134 35.60 27.16 -2.34
C PHE A 134 35.04 26.50 -3.61
N VAL A 135 33.71 26.47 -3.79
CA VAL A 135 33.06 25.86 -4.96
C VAL A 135 32.88 26.87 -6.10
N LYS A 136 33.17 28.15 -5.86
CA LYS A 136 33.06 29.24 -6.86
C LYS A 136 33.74 28.92 -8.21
N PRO A 137 34.98 28.37 -8.26
CA PRO A 137 35.66 28.09 -9.53
C PRO A 137 34.98 26.99 -10.34
N ILE A 138 34.34 26.02 -9.67
CA ILE A 138 33.68 24.86 -10.29
C ILE A 138 32.26 25.21 -10.77
N ILE A 139 31.63 26.22 -10.18
CA ILE A 139 30.27 26.67 -10.50
C ILE A 139 30.24 27.65 -11.70
N GLU A 140 31.40 28.20 -12.13
CA GLU A 140 31.46 29.15 -13.24
C GLU A 140 31.36 28.50 -14.64
N THR A 141 31.58 27.20 -14.75
CA THR A 141 31.31 26.45 -15.98
C THR A 141 29.81 26.35 -16.23
N LYS A 142 29.32 26.97 -17.33
CA LYS A 142 27.89 27.05 -17.70
C LYS A 142 27.15 25.70 -17.63
N VAL A 143 27.80 24.61 -18.01
CA VAL A 143 27.22 23.25 -18.02
C VAL A 143 27.04 22.69 -16.61
N ILE A 144 28.07 22.81 -15.76
CA ILE A 144 28.01 22.34 -14.36
C ILE A 144 27.02 23.20 -13.57
N LYS A 145 26.97 24.50 -13.86
CA LYS A 145 26.01 25.42 -13.26
C LYS A 145 24.56 25.01 -13.52
N SER A 146 24.19 24.72 -14.77
CA SER A 146 22.81 24.34 -15.10
C SER A 146 22.43 22.97 -14.54
N LEU A 147 23.38 22.03 -14.50
CA LEU A 147 23.14 20.68 -14.00
C LEU A 147 22.96 20.66 -12.48
N ILE A 148 23.79 21.40 -11.75
CA ILE A 148 23.65 21.56 -10.29
C ILE A 148 22.33 22.26 -9.96
N GLN A 149 21.96 23.32 -10.68
CA GLN A 149 20.75 24.09 -10.37
C GLN A 149 19.45 23.35 -10.73
N GLY A 150 19.46 22.54 -11.80
CA GLY A 150 18.27 21.83 -12.27
C GLY A 150 18.06 20.45 -11.65
N PHE A 151 19.12 19.67 -11.42
CA PHE A 151 19.01 18.26 -11.02
C PHE A 151 19.35 17.99 -9.55
N LEU A 152 20.32 18.72 -8.97
CA LEU A 152 20.81 18.42 -7.63
C LEU A 152 19.72 18.54 -6.53
N PRO A 153 18.85 19.57 -6.53
CA PRO A 153 17.79 19.66 -5.53
C PRO A 153 16.79 18.50 -5.62
N GLY A 154 16.45 18.08 -6.85
CA GLY A 154 15.54 16.95 -7.08
C GLY A 154 16.12 15.63 -6.58
N ILE A 155 17.39 15.36 -6.87
CA ILE A 155 18.08 14.14 -6.40
C ILE A 155 18.23 14.17 -4.88
N ALA A 156 18.65 15.29 -4.29
CA ALA A 156 18.81 15.42 -2.85
C ALA A 156 17.48 15.22 -2.11
N LEU A 157 16.38 15.82 -2.59
CA LEU A 157 15.06 15.60 -2.03
C LEU A 157 14.65 14.13 -2.11
N LYS A 158 14.88 13.49 -3.26
CA LYS A 158 14.54 12.07 -3.47
C LYS A 158 15.32 11.15 -2.53
N ILE A 159 16.60 11.46 -2.24
CA ILE A 159 17.41 10.71 -1.27
C ILE A 159 16.81 10.83 0.14
N PHE A 160 16.41 12.04 0.57
CA PHE A 160 15.75 12.21 1.87
C PHE A 160 14.41 11.47 1.94
N LEU A 161 13.62 11.50 0.86
CA LEU A 161 12.34 10.82 0.79
C LEU A 161 12.45 9.30 0.65
N LEU A 162 13.61 8.76 0.26
CA LEU A 162 13.82 7.32 0.06
C LEU A 162 13.61 6.51 1.35
N PHE A 163 14.07 7.02 2.49
CA PHE A 163 13.98 6.34 3.78
C PHE A 163 12.63 6.52 4.47
N LEU A 164 11.85 7.52 4.04
CA LEU A 164 10.64 7.92 4.72
C LEU A 164 9.56 6.81 4.74
N PRO A 165 9.24 6.12 3.62
CA PRO A 165 8.27 5.01 3.65
C PRO A 165 8.65 3.91 4.64
N THR A 166 9.95 3.61 4.78
CA THR A 166 10.43 2.63 5.75
C THR A 166 10.20 3.10 7.19
N ILE A 167 10.48 4.37 7.49
CA ILE A 167 10.21 4.96 8.81
C ILE A 167 8.70 4.92 9.12
N LEU A 168 7.86 5.29 8.16
CA LEU A 168 6.40 5.30 8.31
C LEU A 168 5.83 3.88 8.49
N MET A 169 6.41 2.89 7.82
CA MET A 169 6.06 1.47 8.03
C MET A 169 6.45 0.98 9.42
N ILE A 170 7.64 1.35 9.92
CA ILE A 170 8.06 1.02 11.30
C ILE A 170 7.11 1.67 12.33
N MET A 171 6.73 2.93 12.10
CA MET A 171 5.73 3.62 12.93
C MET A 171 4.38 2.91 12.91
N ALA A 172 3.91 2.46 11.74
CA ALA A 172 2.66 1.70 11.63
C ALA A 172 2.73 0.35 12.36
N LYS A 173 3.86 -0.37 12.24
CA LYS A 173 4.10 -1.63 12.98
C LYS A 173 4.02 -1.42 14.49
N PHE A 174 4.61 -0.34 15.01
CA PHE A 174 4.57 -0.03 16.44
C PHE A 174 3.17 0.28 16.98
N GLU A 175 2.26 0.81 16.16
CA GLU A 175 0.87 1.10 16.57
C GLU A 175 0.05 -0.14 16.92
N GLY A 176 0.46 -1.32 16.46
CA GLY A 176 -0.20 -2.58 16.80
C GLY A 176 -1.36 -2.96 15.87
N PHE A 177 -1.26 -2.73 14.55
CA PHE A 177 -2.22 -3.29 13.59
C PHE A 177 -1.94 -4.76 13.32
N ILE A 178 -3.01 -5.55 13.21
CA ILE A 178 -2.95 -7.01 13.12
C ILE A 178 -2.77 -7.50 11.68
N SER A 179 -3.17 -6.73 10.68
CA SER A 179 -3.08 -7.14 9.27
C SER A 179 -2.07 -6.33 8.47
N LEU A 180 -1.42 -6.98 7.50
CA LEU A 180 -0.50 -6.33 6.57
C LEU A 180 -1.20 -5.23 5.76
N SER A 181 -2.43 -5.46 5.28
CA SER A 181 -3.17 -4.42 4.52
C SER A 181 -3.47 -3.19 5.37
N ALA A 182 -3.79 -3.36 6.66
CA ALA A 182 -4.03 -2.25 7.56
C ALA A 182 -2.74 -1.45 7.84
N LEU A 183 -1.61 -2.14 7.99
CA LEU A 183 -0.29 -1.51 8.14
C LEU A 183 0.07 -0.67 6.91
N GLU A 184 -0.10 -1.22 5.70
CA GLU A 184 0.17 -0.52 4.44
C GLU A 184 -0.76 0.67 4.24
N ARG A 185 -2.07 0.50 4.47
CA ARG A 185 -3.05 1.61 4.40
C ARG A 185 -2.72 2.73 5.37
N ARG A 186 -2.32 2.39 6.59
CA ARG A 186 -1.93 3.38 7.61
C ARG A 186 -0.63 4.09 7.25
N SER A 187 0.36 3.36 6.76
CA SER A 187 1.63 3.92 6.27
C SER A 187 1.39 4.86 5.08
N ALA A 188 0.58 4.44 4.11
CA ALA A 188 0.19 5.25 2.94
C ALA A 188 -0.51 6.53 3.38
N SER A 189 -1.48 6.44 4.30
CA SER A 189 -2.20 7.60 4.83
C SER A 189 -1.25 8.64 5.44
N ARG A 190 -0.32 8.19 6.29
CA ARG A 190 0.69 9.10 6.86
C ARG A 190 1.59 9.70 5.80
N TYR A 191 1.99 8.92 4.81
CA TYR A 191 2.85 9.42 3.75
C TYR A 191 2.14 10.47 2.90
N TYR A 192 0.86 10.29 2.61
CA TYR A 192 0.03 11.30 1.96
C TYR A 192 -0.05 12.59 2.79
N PHE A 193 -0.36 12.49 4.09
CA PHE A 193 -0.37 13.67 4.98
C PHE A 193 0.98 14.37 5.04
N PHE A 194 2.07 13.61 5.07
CA PHE A 194 3.41 14.15 5.02
C PHE A 194 3.68 14.89 3.70
N GLN A 195 3.37 14.29 2.55
CA GLN A 195 3.53 14.93 1.25
C GLN A 195 2.67 16.19 1.15
N PHE A 196 1.43 16.15 1.65
CA PHE A 196 0.54 17.30 1.69
C PHE A 196 1.14 18.48 2.47
N ILE A 197 1.65 18.24 3.69
CA ILE A 197 2.21 19.31 4.53
C ILE A 197 3.57 19.77 4.02
N ASN A 198 4.49 18.85 3.77
CA ASN A 198 5.89 19.19 3.51
C ASN A 198 6.19 19.47 2.04
N VAL A 199 5.62 18.69 1.11
CA VAL A 199 5.88 18.87 -0.32
C VAL A 199 4.94 19.92 -0.90
N PHE A 200 3.63 19.83 -0.64
CA PHE A 200 2.66 20.77 -1.21
C PHE A 200 2.59 22.10 -0.43
N LEU A 201 2.17 22.11 0.83
CA LEU A 201 2.08 23.36 1.60
C LEU A 201 3.46 23.98 1.86
N GLY A 202 4.45 23.16 2.19
CA GLY A 202 5.81 23.61 2.44
C GLY A 202 6.45 24.30 1.23
N SER A 203 6.21 23.80 0.00
CA SER A 203 6.71 24.48 -1.21
C SER A 203 5.98 25.79 -1.50
N ILE A 204 4.68 25.88 -1.24
CA ILE A 204 3.91 27.13 -1.40
C ILE A 204 4.37 28.18 -0.40
N ILE A 205 4.47 27.84 0.89
CA ILE A 205 4.87 28.78 1.95
C ILE A 205 6.32 29.24 1.74
N THR A 206 7.21 28.31 1.42
CA THR A 206 8.62 28.66 1.24
C THR A 206 8.86 29.40 -0.07
N GLY A 207 8.18 29.00 -1.16
CA GLY A 207 8.21 29.70 -2.44
C GLY A 207 7.70 31.13 -2.33
N THR A 208 6.58 31.36 -1.64
CA THR A 208 6.05 32.70 -1.38
C THR A 208 6.93 33.53 -0.45
N ALA A 209 7.54 32.92 0.57
CA ALA A 209 8.49 33.61 1.46
C ALA A 209 9.76 34.06 0.72
N PHE A 210 10.30 33.22 -0.18
CA PHE A 210 11.44 33.59 -1.03
C PHE A 210 11.06 34.64 -2.08
N GLU A 211 9.86 34.58 -2.64
CA GLU A 211 9.37 35.60 -3.59
C GLU A 211 9.07 36.93 -2.92
N GLN A 212 8.54 36.95 -1.69
CA GLN A 212 8.39 38.19 -0.93
C GLN A 212 9.75 38.81 -0.58
N PHE A 213 10.78 37.97 -0.39
CA PHE A 213 12.16 38.45 -0.23
C PHE A 213 12.72 39.05 -1.54
N ASN A 214 12.37 38.47 -2.70
CA ASN A 214 12.78 38.98 -4.02
C ASN A 214 11.89 40.12 -4.57
N ASN A 215 10.66 40.29 -4.08
CA ASN A 215 9.80 41.43 -4.42
C ASN A 215 10.29 42.75 -3.80
N PHE A 216 11.34 42.70 -2.96
CA PHE A 216 12.15 43.87 -2.61
C PHE A 216 13.19 44.25 -3.69
N ILE A 217 13.35 43.45 -4.77
CA ILE A 217 14.43 43.59 -5.78
C ILE A 217 13.93 43.48 -7.26
N HIS A 218 12.65 43.78 -7.55
CA HIS A 218 12.05 43.98 -8.90
C HIS A 218 11.28 42.79 -9.55
N GLN A 219 9.97 43.03 -9.70
CA GLN A 219 9.03 42.75 -10.81
C GLN A 219 8.55 41.31 -11.19
N SER A 220 7.21 41.20 -11.15
CA SER A 220 6.22 40.29 -11.77
C SER A 220 6.26 38.78 -11.45
N THR A 221 5.23 38.34 -10.72
CA THR A 221 5.32 37.33 -9.65
C THR A 221 4.37 36.13 -9.78
N ASN A 222 3.90 35.75 -10.98
CA ASN A 222 2.92 34.64 -11.09
C ASN A 222 3.30 33.51 -12.06
N GLU A 223 4.33 33.66 -12.90
CA GLU A 223 4.67 32.63 -13.91
C GLU A 223 5.78 31.66 -13.46
N GLN A 224 6.51 31.96 -12.38
CA GLN A 224 7.68 31.18 -11.97
C GLN A 224 7.34 29.88 -11.20
N HIS A 225 6.26 29.86 -10.40
CA HIS A 225 5.87 28.66 -9.62
C HIS A 225 5.50 27.46 -10.48
N SER A 226 4.79 27.69 -11.59
CA SER A 226 4.30 26.59 -12.44
C SER A 226 5.44 25.88 -13.17
N SER A 227 6.55 26.56 -13.45
CA SER A 227 7.75 25.95 -14.03
C SER A 227 8.38 24.89 -13.11
N ILE A 228 8.37 25.12 -11.78
CA ILE A 228 8.95 24.20 -10.79
C ILE A 228 8.13 22.90 -10.71
N PHE A 229 6.80 23.01 -10.66
CA PHE A 229 5.92 21.83 -10.62
C PHE A 229 5.88 21.04 -11.94
N ILE A 230 5.95 21.72 -13.10
CA ILE A 230 6.10 21.05 -14.39
C ILE A 230 7.40 20.23 -14.41
N THR A 231 8.51 20.81 -13.96
CA THR A 231 9.81 20.12 -13.89
C THR A 231 9.76 18.95 -12.91
N TYR A 232 9.12 19.11 -11.75
CA TYR A 232 8.92 18.04 -10.79
C TYR A 232 8.13 16.86 -11.38
N ILE A 233 7.04 17.12 -12.11
CA ILE A 233 6.24 16.06 -12.75
C ILE A 233 7.02 15.36 -13.88
N MET A 234 7.81 16.10 -14.66
CA MET A 234 8.63 15.50 -15.71
C MET A 234 9.74 14.61 -15.13
N VAL A 235 10.41 15.05 -14.08
CA VAL A 235 11.53 14.32 -13.48
C VAL A 235 11.06 13.18 -12.58
N ASP A 236 10.17 13.46 -11.63
CA ASP A 236 9.74 12.44 -10.66
C ASP A 236 8.60 11.57 -11.21
N GLY A 237 7.68 12.17 -11.99
CA GLY A 237 6.57 11.44 -12.60
C GLY A 237 7.01 10.64 -13.82
N TRP A 238 7.36 11.32 -14.92
CA TRP A 238 7.64 10.62 -16.18
C TRP A 238 8.91 9.77 -16.11
N ALA A 239 10.04 10.37 -15.71
CA ALA A 239 11.28 9.61 -15.62
C ALA A 239 11.26 8.60 -14.46
N GLY A 240 10.51 8.87 -13.38
CA GLY A 240 10.30 7.90 -12.30
C GLY A 240 9.56 6.66 -12.77
N VAL A 241 8.42 6.80 -13.43
CA VAL A 241 7.66 5.64 -13.96
C VAL A 241 8.45 4.92 -15.07
N ALA A 242 9.16 5.67 -15.92
CA ALA A 242 10.03 5.07 -16.93
C ALA A 242 11.22 4.32 -16.31
N ALA A 243 11.74 4.75 -15.16
CA ALA A 243 12.76 4.01 -14.43
C ALA A 243 12.18 2.81 -13.66
N GLU A 244 10.92 2.88 -13.24
CA GLU A 244 10.25 1.79 -12.53
C GLU A 244 10.14 0.53 -13.38
N ILE A 245 9.97 0.65 -14.71
CA ILE A 245 9.94 -0.52 -15.62
C ILE A 245 11.26 -1.31 -15.59
N LEU A 246 12.39 -0.63 -15.37
CA LEU A 246 13.72 -1.27 -15.33
C LEU A 246 13.95 -2.03 -14.03
N ARG A 247 13.18 -1.74 -12.97
CA ARG A 247 13.30 -2.35 -11.64
C ARG A 247 14.74 -2.52 -11.16
N LEU A 248 15.52 -1.43 -11.23
CA LEU A 248 16.97 -1.47 -10.96
C LEU A 248 17.32 -2.07 -9.59
N LYS A 249 16.55 -1.76 -8.55
CA LYS A 249 16.80 -2.28 -7.19
C LYS A 249 16.66 -3.81 -7.12
N PRO A 250 15.51 -4.43 -7.48
CA PRO A 250 15.41 -5.90 -7.55
C PRO A 250 16.45 -6.53 -8.47
N LEU A 251 16.73 -5.93 -9.63
CA LEU A 251 17.69 -6.47 -10.61
C LEU A 251 19.11 -6.57 -10.03
N ILE A 252 19.58 -5.50 -9.38
CA ILE A 252 20.91 -5.48 -8.75
C ILE A 252 20.98 -6.48 -7.60
N ILE A 253 19.94 -6.54 -6.75
CA ILE A 253 19.88 -7.47 -5.63
C ILE A 253 19.86 -8.92 -6.13
N TYR A 254 19.12 -9.22 -7.19
CA TYR A 254 19.08 -10.55 -7.80
C TYR A 254 20.46 -10.99 -8.27
N HIS A 255 21.17 -10.16 -9.04
CA HIS A 255 22.53 -10.50 -9.50
C HIS A 255 23.52 -10.64 -8.35
N LEU A 256 23.40 -9.82 -7.30
CA LEU A 256 24.24 -9.91 -6.11
C LEU A 256 23.97 -11.22 -5.34
N LYS A 257 22.70 -11.56 -5.10
CA LYS A 257 22.31 -12.83 -4.46
C LYS A 257 22.78 -14.02 -5.30
N ASN A 258 22.60 -13.98 -6.61
CA ASN A 258 22.99 -15.07 -7.50
C ASN A 258 24.51 -15.29 -7.53
N PHE A 259 25.30 -14.23 -7.41
CA PHE A 259 26.76 -14.35 -7.39
C PHE A 259 27.31 -14.83 -6.04
N PHE A 260 26.71 -14.43 -4.91
CA PHE A 260 27.28 -14.67 -3.58
C PHE A 260 26.57 -15.75 -2.74
N LEU A 261 25.26 -15.96 -2.93
CA LEU A 261 24.41 -16.73 -1.99
C LEU A 261 23.74 -17.94 -2.62
N VAL A 262 23.39 -17.90 -3.91
CA VAL A 262 22.64 -18.98 -4.58
C VAL A 262 23.52 -20.21 -4.77
N LYS A 263 23.06 -21.38 -4.28
CA LYS A 263 23.72 -22.68 -4.48
C LYS A 263 22.77 -23.72 -5.08
N THR A 264 21.48 -23.61 -4.79
CA THR A 264 20.43 -24.53 -5.27
C THR A 264 19.39 -23.79 -6.11
N GLU A 265 18.58 -24.54 -6.88
CA GLU A 265 17.53 -23.95 -7.70
C GLU A 265 16.45 -23.26 -6.85
N LYS A 266 16.19 -23.76 -5.63
CA LYS A 266 15.27 -23.11 -4.67
C LYS A 266 15.80 -21.75 -4.20
N ASP A 267 17.09 -21.64 -3.94
CA ASP A 267 17.70 -20.36 -3.57
C ASP A 267 17.56 -19.33 -4.70
N ARG A 268 17.53 -19.80 -5.96
CA ARG A 268 17.33 -18.97 -7.14
C ARG A 268 15.88 -18.48 -7.24
N GLU A 269 14.90 -19.33 -6.95
CA GLU A 269 13.50 -18.95 -6.84
C GLU A 269 13.29 -17.89 -5.76
N GLU A 270 13.87 -18.07 -4.56
CA GLU A 270 13.85 -17.08 -3.48
C GLU A 270 14.57 -15.77 -3.85
N ALA A 271 15.59 -15.83 -4.69
CA ALA A 271 16.26 -14.64 -5.21
C ALA A 271 15.44 -13.91 -6.28
N MET A 272 14.56 -14.62 -7.00
CA MET A 272 13.68 -14.08 -8.03
C MET A 272 12.42 -13.40 -7.47
N ASP A 273 12.24 -13.35 -6.16
CA ASP A 273 11.08 -12.70 -5.53
C ASP A 273 10.94 -11.23 -5.99
N PRO A 274 9.88 -10.91 -6.74
CA PRO A 274 9.63 -9.56 -7.23
C PRO A 274 9.09 -8.64 -6.15
N GLY A 275 8.52 -9.14 -5.05
CA GLY A 275 7.77 -8.34 -4.08
C GLY A 275 6.46 -7.77 -4.64
N THR A 276 5.84 -6.87 -3.86
CA THR A 276 4.49 -6.33 -4.11
C THR A 276 4.48 -5.00 -4.86
N ILE A 277 3.27 -4.57 -5.25
CA ILE A 277 2.96 -3.31 -5.97
C ILE A 277 3.34 -2.05 -5.16
N GLY A 278 3.72 -2.17 -3.88
CA GLY A 278 4.20 -1.05 -3.07
C GLY A 278 3.12 -0.01 -2.78
N PHE A 279 1.96 -0.46 -2.28
CA PHE A 279 0.80 0.41 -2.00
C PHE A 279 1.17 1.59 -1.07
N ASN A 280 2.02 1.34 -0.08
CA ASN A 280 2.52 2.34 0.86
C ASN A 280 3.30 3.51 0.22
N THR A 281 3.90 3.30 -0.96
CA THR A 281 4.69 4.33 -1.68
C THR A 281 3.96 4.90 -2.88
N GLY A 282 3.33 4.05 -3.70
CA GLY A 282 2.73 4.46 -4.96
C GLY A 282 1.41 5.21 -4.79
N GLU A 283 0.55 4.77 -3.86
CA GLU A 283 -0.77 5.39 -3.65
C GLU A 283 -0.67 6.87 -3.21
N PRO A 284 0.19 7.24 -2.24
CA PRO A 284 0.35 8.63 -1.84
C PRO A 284 0.87 9.54 -2.96
N GLN A 285 1.82 9.04 -3.76
CA GLN A 285 2.38 9.79 -4.90
C GLN A 285 1.31 10.09 -5.96
N ILE A 286 0.49 9.09 -6.31
CA ILE A 286 -0.63 9.28 -7.24
C ILE A 286 -1.61 10.33 -6.70
N GLN A 287 -1.92 10.28 -5.40
CA GLN A 287 -2.81 11.26 -4.76
C GLN A 287 -2.24 12.67 -4.74
N LEU A 288 -0.92 12.83 -4.60
CA LEU A 288 -0.25 14.12 -4.71
C LEU A 288 -0.41 14.72 -6.13
N TYR A 289 -0.25 13.92 -7.18
CA TYR A 289 -0.50 14.39 -8.55
C TYR A 289 -1.96 14.73 -8.80
N PHE A 290 -2.91 13.99 -8.21
CA PHE A 290 -4.32 14.36 -8.22
C PHE A 290 -4.56 15.71 -7.54
N LEU A 291 -3.99 15.94 -6.35
CA LEU A 291 -4.08 17.22 -5.64
C LEU A 291 -3.51 18.36 -6.49
N LEU A 292 -2.30 18.20 -7.04
CA LEU A 292 -1.68 19.21 -7.90
C LEU A 292 -2.54 19.49 -9.13
N GLY A 293 -3.10 18.46 -9.76
CA GLY A 293 -4.02 18.62 -10.89
C GLY A 293 -5.25 19.42 -10.52
N LEU A 294 -5.91 19.10 -9.40
CA LEU A 294 -7.11 19.82 -8.95
C LEU A 294 -6.83 21.27 -8.55
N VAL A 295 -5.70 21.56 -7.91
CA VAL A 295 -5.34 22.91 -7.47
C VAL A 295 -4.93 23.78 -8.67
N TYR A 296 -4.05 23.26 -9.54
CA TYR A 296 -3.50 24.04 -10.65
C TYR A 296 -4.34 23.99 -11.92
N ALA A 297 -5.40 23.18 -12.00
CA ALA A 297 -6.33 23.17 -13.14
C ALA A 297 -6.86 24.58 -13.47
N ILE A 298 -7.15 25.38 -12.44
CA ILE A 298 -7.73 26.71 -12.57
C ILE A 298 -6.64 27.79 -12.62
N VAL A 299 -5.52 27.58 -11.91
CA VAL A 299 -4.43 28.55 -11.81
C VAL A 299 -3.55 28.53 -13.07
N THR A 300 -3.06 27.36 -13.46
CA THR A 300 -2.20 27.18 -14.65
C THR A 300 -2.59 25.90 -15.41
N PRO A 301 -3.55 25.99 -16.35
CA PRO A 301 -4.07 24.84 -17.10
C PRO A 301 -3.01 24.05 -17.88
N ILE A 302 -1.88 24.69 -18.20
CA ILE A 302 -0.74 24.06 -18.90
C ILE A 302 -0.19 22.85 -18.14
N LEU A 303 -0.39 22.74 -16.82
CA LEU A 303 0.05 21.58 -16.03
C LEU A 303 -0.76 20.30 -16.35
N LEU A 304 -2.04 20.43 -16.74
CA LEU A 304 -2.95 19.30 -16.90
C LEU A 304 -2.51 18.29 -17.97
N PRO A 305 -2.10 18.71 -19.20
CA PRO A 305 -1.57 17.78 -20.19
C PRO A 305 -0.41 16.92 -19.66
N PHE A 306 0.48 17.48 -18.84
CA PHE A 306 1.63 16.74 -18.30
C PHE A 306 1.19 15.65 -17.30
N ILE A 307 0.19 15.95 -16.48
CA ILE A 307 -0.41 15.00 -15.54
C ILE A 307 -1.17 13.90 -16.27
N ILE A 308 -1.91 14.24 -17.34
CA ILE A 308 -2.63 13.25 -18.16
C ILE A 308 -1.64 12.28 -18.82
N VAL A 309 -0.54 12.80 -19.39
CA VAL A 309 0.51 11.95 -19.97
C VAL A 309 1.15 11.06 -18.90
N PHE A 310 1.40 11.59 -17.70
CA PHE A 310 1.89 10.79 -16.57
C PHE A 310 0.94 9.63 -16.27
N PHE A 311 -0.36 9.88 -16.11
CA PHE A 311 -1.34 8.84 -15.81
C PHE A 311 -1.47 7.81 -16.93
N ALA A 312 -1.41 8.23 -18.20
CA ALA A 312 -1.45 7.32 -19.33
C ALA A 312 -0.22 6.38 -19.34
N LEU A 313 0.97 6.93 -19.11
CA LEU A 313 2.22 6.15 -19.05
C LEU A 313 2.22 5.22 -17.83
N ALA A 314 1.86 5.74 -16.65
CA ALA A 314 1.74 4.96 -15.43
C ALA A 314 0.75 3.81 -15.56
N TYR A 315 -0.42 4.03 -16.18
CA TYR A 315 -1.40 2.98 -16.41
C TYR A 315 -0.81 1.83 -17.25
N VAL A 316 -0.14 2.15 -18.36
CA VAL A 316 0.46 1.12 -19.24
C VAL A 316 1.57 0.36 -18.52
N VAL A 317 2.46 1.06 -17.81
CA VAL A 317 3.60 0.45 -17.10
C VAL A 317 3.14 -0.41 -15.93
N PHE A 318 2.30 0.12 -15.03
CA PHE A 318 1.83 -0.67 -13.89
C PHE A 318 0.94 -1.82 -14.34
N ARG A 319 0.10 -1.67 -15.38
CA ARG A 319 -0.66 -2.79 -15.95
C ARG A 319 0.27 -3.90 -16.45
N HIS A 320 1.35 -3.54 -17.14
CA HIS A 320 2.34 -4.52 -17.60
C HIS A 320 3.02 -5.23 -16.43
N GLN A 321 3.42 -4.50 -15.38
CA GLN A 321 4.09 -5.08 -14.22
C GLN A 321 3.16 -5.94 -13.35
N ILE A 322 1.89 -5.56 -13.20
CA ILE A 322 0.90 -6.36 -12.47
C ILE A 322 0.68 -7.71 -13.16
N ILE A 323 0.65 -7.74 -14.49
CA ILE A 323 0.44 -8.99 -15.24
C ILE A 323 1.67 -9.88 -15.22
N ASN A 324 2.88 -9.31 -15.30
CA ASN A 324 4.09 -10.08 -15.59
C ASN A 324 5.05 -10.27 -14.41
N VAL A 325 4.92 -9.45 -13.35
CA VAL A 325 6.00 -9.31 -12.37
C VAL A 325 5.50 -9.35 -10.93
N PHE A 326 4.56 -8.49 -10.55
CA PHE A 326 4.23 -8.35 -9.12
C PHE A 326 3.52 -9.57 -8.57
N ASN A 327 3.99 -10.04 -7.41
CA ASN A 327 3.28 -11.04 -6.63
C ASN A 327 2.43 -10.34 -5.57
N GLN A 328 1.21 -10.80 -5.36
CA GLN A 328 0.29 -10.22 -4.40
C GLN A 328 0.40 -10.99 -3.08
N GLU A 329 0.98 -10.36 -2.06
CA GLU A 329 1.16 -10.97 -0.73
C GLU A 329 -0.16 -11.20 0.04
N TYR A 330 -1.18 -10.39 -0.24
CA TYR A 330 -2.47 -10.45 0.44
C TYR A 330 -3.62 -9.95 -0.44
N GLU A 331 -4.84 -10.47 -0.25
CA GLU A 331 -6.05 -10.01 -0.94
C GLU A 331 -6.94 -9.16 -0.02
N SER A 332 -7.01 -7.85 -0.31
CA SER A 332 -7.79 -6.90 0.51
C SER A 332 -9.16 -6.56 -0.08
N ALA A 333 -9.51 -7.08 -1.26
CA ALA A 333 -10.78 -6.80 -1.96
C ALA A 333 -11.11 -5.30 -2.06
N ALA A 334 -10.08 -4.48 -2.34
CA ALA A 334 -10.17 -3.02 -2.48
C ALA A 334 -10.77 -2.27 -1.27
N THR A 335 -10.63 -2.79 -0.04
CA THR A 335 -11.13 -2.11 1.18
C THR A 335 -10.50 -0.73 1.44
N TYR A 336 -9.42 -0.37 0.75
CA TYR A 336 -8.77 0.94 0.81
C TYR A 336 -9.52 2.03 0.02
N TRP A 337 -10.46 1.68 -0.86
CA TRP A 337 -11.13 2.66 -1.75
C TRP A 337 -11.85 3.81 -1.00
N PRO A 338 -12.55 3.58 0.12
CA PRO A 338 -13.13 4.67 0.90
C PRO A 338 -12.09 5.68 1.40
N ASP A 339 -10.89 5.22 1.77
CA ASP A 339 -9.80 6.11 2.19
C ASP A 339 -9.30 6.97 1.03
N VAL A 340 -9.11 6.36 -0.15
CA VAL A 340 -8.69 7.05 -1.37
C VAL A 340 -9.73 8.10 -1.77
N HIS A 341 -11.00 7.72 -1.80
CA HIS A 341 -12.10 8.62 -2.13
C HIS A 341 -12.14 9.81 -1.16
N LEU A 342 -12.06 9.58 0.15
CA LEU A 342 -12.05 10.66 1.14
C LEU A 342 -10.90 11.64 0.90
N ARG A 343 -9.69 11.15 0.59
CA ARG A 343 -8.53 12.01 0.33
C ARG A 343 -8.68 12.84 -0.95
N ILE A 344 -9.28 12.29 -2.00
CA ILE A 344 -9.58 13.03 -3.24
C ILE A 344 -10.58 14.16 -2.96
N ILE A 345 -11.61 13.91 -2.15
CA ILE A 345 -12.56 14.95 -1.74
C ILE A 345 -11.85 16.02 -0.90
N VAL A 346 -11.02 15.62 0.06
CA VAL A 346 -10.22 16.59 0.84
C VAL A 346 -9.34 17.44 -0.08
N ALA A 347 -8.69 16.84 -1.09
CA ALA A 347 -7.92 17.56 -2.10
C ALA A 347 -8.78 18.55 -2.91
N LEU A 348 -10.02 18.17 -3.25
CA LEU A 348 -10.97 19.06 -3.92
C LEU A 348 -11.39 20.24 -3.04
N ILE A 349 -11.67 20.00 -1.75
CA ILE A 349 -11.97 21.06 -0.77
C ILE A 349 -10.77 22.00 -0.64
N VAL A 350 -9.55 21.47 -0.53
CA VAL A 350 -8.31 22.27 -0.49
C VAL A 350 -8.16 23.13 -1.75
N SER A 351 -8.40 22.57 -2.94
CA SER A 351 -8.38 23.33 -4.20
C SER A 351 -9.38 24.49 -4.19
N GLN A 352 -10.62 24.25 -3.73
CA GLN A 352 -11.65 25.29 -3.63
C GLN A 352 -11.29 26.39 -2.63
N LEU A 353 -10.72 26.03 -1.47
CA LEU A 353 -10.26 26.99 -0.47
C LEU A 353 -9.07 27.82 -0.97
N LEU A 354 -8.12 27.21 -1.66
CA LEU A 354 -6.98 27.94 -2.25
C LEU A 354 -7.44 28.87 -3.38
N LEU A 355 -8.38 28.43 -4.21
CA LEU A 355 -8.99 29.28 -5.23
C LEU A 355 -9.70 30.49 -4.62
N MET A 356 -10.43 30.28 -3.52
CA MET A 356 -11.06 31.36 -2.76
C MET A 356 -10.03 32.36 -2.25
N GLY A 357 -8.92 31.87 -1.66
CA GLY A 357 -7.80 32.72 -1.25
C GLY A 357 -7.22 33.54 -2.41
N LEU A 358 -6.95 32.88 -3.55
CA LEU A 358 -6.39 33.53 -4.74
C LEU A 358 -7.32 34.61 -5.31
N LEU A 359 -8.61 34.32 -5.45
CA LEU A 359 -9.58 35.27 -6.02
C LEU A 359 -9.87 36.44 -5.07
N SER A 360 -9.80 36.20 -3.76
CA SER A 360 -9.91 37.27 -2.76
C SER A 360 -8.77 38.29 -2.88
N THR A 361 -7.55 37.86 -3.22
CA THR A 361 -6.42 38.79 -3.47
C THR A 361 -6.57 39.64 -4.73
N LYS A 362 -7.40 39.21 -5.70
CA LYS A 362 -7.66 39.93 -6.95
C LYS A 362 -8.87 40.87 -6.89
N GLU A 363 -9.35 41.19 -5.69
CA GLU A 363 -10.53 42.04 -5.44
C GLU A 363 -11.82 41.58 -6.15
N ALA A 364 -11.90 40.31 -6.57
CA ALA A 364 -13.06 39.74 -7.26
C ALA A 364 -14.17 39.33 -6.27
N ALA A 365 -14.63 40.28 -5.44
CA ALA A 365 -15.57 40.04 -4.34
C ALA A 365 -16.92 39.45 -4.80
N SER A 366 -17.34 39.74 -6.03
CA SER A 366 -18.58 39.20 -6.61
C SER A 366 -18.60 37.68 -6.76
N SER A 367 -17.43 37.02 -6.79
CA SER A 367 -17.31 35.57 -6.95
C SER A 367 -17.37 34.79 -5.63
N THR A 368 -17.25 35.49 -4.49
CA THR A 368 -17.16 34.90 -3.15
C THR A 368 -18.37 34.03 -2.77
N PRO A 369 -19.64 34.43 -3.04
CA PRO A 369 -20.81 33.62 -2.68
C PRO A 369 -20.85 32.27 -3.40
N LEU A 370 -20.46 32.25 -4.68
CA LEU A 370 -20.38 31.02 -5.48
C LEU A 370 -19.28 30.10 -4.95
N LEU A 371 -18.12 30.66 -4.60
CA LEU A 371 -16.97 29.90 -4.09
C LEU A 371 -17.21 29.27 -2.72
N ILE A 372 -18.01 29.91 -1.84
CA ILE A 372 -18.40 29.33 -0.55
C ILE A 372 -19.43 28.20 -0.73
N THR A 373 -20.28 28.29 -1.77
CA THR A 373 -21.30 27.27 -2.04
C THR A 373 -20.66 25.94 -2.48
N LEU A 374 -19.53 25.99 -3.19
CA LEU A 374 -18.81 24.80 -3.67
C LEU A 374 -18.35 23.82 -2.57
N PRO A 375 -17.62 24.23 -1.52
CA PRO A 375 -17.21 23.32 -0.44
C PRO A 375 -18.41 22.78 0.36
N VAL A 376 -19.47 23.58 0.51
CA VAL A 376 -20.70 23.10 1.15
C VAL A 376 -21.35 21.99 0.33
N LEU A 377 -21.41 22.16 -1.00
CA LEU A 377 -21.97 21.16 -1.91
C LEU A 377 -21.10 19.90 -2.00
N THR A 378 -19.77 20.02 -1.94
CA THR A 378 -18.89 18.84 -1.91
C THR A 378 -18.99 18.07 -0.61
N ILE A 379 -19.07 18.76 0.54
CA ILE A 379 -19.31 18.09 1.83
C ILE A 379 -20.67 17.39 1.80
N TRP A 380 -21.72 18.09 1.36
CA TRP A 380 -23.05 17.50 1.23
C TRP A 380 -23.08 16.28 0.28
N SER A 381 -22.40 16.35 -0.87
CA SER A 381 -22.34 15.23 -1.80
C SER A 381 -21.57 14.04 -1.22
N THR A 382 -20.54 14.27 -0.38
CA THR A 382 -19.86 13.18 0.31
C THR A 382 -20.69 12.55 1.41
N ASP A 383 -21.41 13.34 2.18
CA ASP A 383 -22.30 12.81 3.21
C ASP A 383 -23.46 12.05 2.57
N PHE A 384 -23.97 12.54 1.44
CA PHE A 384 -24.91 11.81 0.61
C PHE A 384 -24.30 10.50 0.07
N ALA A 385 -23.09 10.53 -0.49
CA ALA A 385 -22.43 9.34 -1.02
C ALA A 385 -22.15 8.30 0.07
N LYS A 386 -21.70 8.73 1.25
CA LYS A 386 -21.54 7.88 2.45
C LYS A 386 -22.88 7.30 2.91
N GLY A 387 -23.94 8.11 2.89
CA GLY A 387 -25.31 7.68 3.19
C GLY A 387 -25.87 6.70 2.16
N VAL A 388 -25.54 6.83 0.88
CA VAL A 388 -25.95 5.88 -0.16
C VAL A 388 -25.15 4.58 -0.07
N THR A 389 -23.85 4.68 0.20
CA THR A 389 -22.97 3.53 0.51
C THR A 389 -23.12 3.06 1.97
N ASN A 390 -24.23 3.45 2.63
CA ASN A 390 -24.49 3.28 4.05
C ASN A 390 -23.92 1.99 4.59
N GLN A 391 -23.08 2.11 5.61
CA GLN A 391 -22.43 0.98 6.26
C GLN A 391 -23.43 -0.09 6.71
N LEU A 392 -24.63 0.33 7.12
CA LEU A 392 -25.71 -0.57 7.51
C LEU A 392 -26.31 -1.35 6.33
N LEU A 393 -26.43 -0.73 5.16
CA LEU A 393 -26.91 -1.41 3.94
C LEU A 393 -25.83 -2.36 3.39
N SER A 394 -24.57 -1.95 3.38
CA SER A 394 -23.46 -2.81 2.96
C SER A 394 -23.27 -4.00 3.90
N GLU A 395 -23.44 -3.83 5.21
CA GLU A 395 -23.41 -4.93 6.18
C GLU A 395 -24.58 -5.91 5.99
N ILE A 396 -25.80 -5.42 5.72
CA ILE A 396 -26.96 -6.26 5.42
C ILE A 396 -26.74 -7.03 4.11
N LEU A 397 -26.30 -6.35 3.05
CA LEU A 397 -26.02 -6.96 1.76
C LEU A 397 -24.93 -8.03 1.87
N TYR A 398 -23.86 -7.74 2.62
CA TYR A 398 -22.80 -8.71 2.89
C TYR A 398 -23.32 -9.99 3.54
N ARG A 399 -24.23 -9.89 4.53
CA ARG A 399 -24.84 -11.07 5.14
C ARG A 399 -25.70 -11.86 4.15
N LEU A 400 -26.46 -11.18 3.29
CA LEU A 400 -27.28 -11.84 2.26
C LEU A 400 -26.40 -12.56 1.23
N GLU A 401 -25.33 -11.91 0.76
CA GLU A 401 -24.35 -12.49 -0.15
C GLU A 401 -23.62 -13.67 0.48
N ALA A 402 -23.24 -13.58 1.76
CA ALA A 402 -22.64 -14.68 2.50
C ALA A 402 -23.57 -15.90 2.54
N MET A 403 -24.86 -15.70 2.77
CA MET A 403 -25.85 -16.78 2.75
C MET A 403 -26.02 -17.38 1.34
N MET A 404 -26.05 -16.55 0.29
CA MET A 404 -26.11 -17.02 -1.09
C MET A 404 -24.88 -17.85 -1.45
N LYS A 405 -23.68 -17.41 -1.05
CA LYS A 405 -22.42 -18.11 -1.31
C LYS A 405 -22.34 -19.42 -0.54
N ASP A 406 -22.73 -19.44 0.73
CA ASP A 406 -22.81 -20.67 1.54
C ASP A 406 -23.77 -21.70 0.91
N THR A 407 -24.91 -21.24 0.40
CA THR A 407 -25.89 -22.11 -0.28
C THR A 407 -25.31 -22.69 -1.58
N SER A 408 -24.63 -21.84 -2.36
CA SER A 408 -23.98 -22.26 -3.60
C SER A 408 -22.82 -23.24 -3.36
N GLU A 409 -22.01 -23.03 -2.32
CA GLU A 409 -20.91 -23.93 -1.98
C GLU A 409 -21.42 -25.27 -1.48
N ARG A 410 -22.43 -25.29 -0.60
CA ARG A 410 -23.05 -26.54 -0.14
C ARG A 410 -23.68 -27.34 -1.29
N ALA A 411 -24.17 -26.66 -2.33
CA ALA A 411 -24.68 -27.32 -3.54
C ALA A 411 -23.56 -27.87 -4.44
N ARG A 412 -22.39 -27.20 -4.48
CA ARG A 412 -21.22 -27.62 -5.26
C ARG A 412 -20.48 -28.78 -4.59
N GLU A 413 -20.26 -28.67 -3.29
CA GLU A 413 -19.44 -29.59 -2.49
C GLU A 413 -20.17 -29.94 -1.17
N PRO A 414 -21.11 -30.90 -1.20
CA PRO A 414 -21.91 -31.24 -0.04
C PRO A 414 -21.12 -31.92 1.10
N ASN A 415 -19.98 -32.53 0.78
CA ASN A 415 -19.16 -33.32 1.72
C ASN A 415 -17.84 -32.62 2.12
N LEU A 416 -17.75 -31.29 1.97
CA LEU A 416 -16.55 -30.53 2.32
C LEU A 416 -16.23 -30.62 3.83
N ASN A 417 -15.05 -31.15 4.17
CA ASN A 417 -14.58 -31.21 5.56
C ASN A 417 -13.99 -29.87 6.02
N LEU A 418 -14.88 -28.90 6.27
CA LEU A 418 -14.49 -27.54 6.68
C LEU A 418 -13.69 -27.52 8.00
N LYS A 419 -13.97 -28.46 8.92
CA LYS A 419 -13.26 -28.51 10.21
C LYS A 419 -11.78 -28.84 10.02
N GLY A 420 -11.47 -29.85 9.20
CA GLY A 420 -10.08 -30.21 8.90
C GLY A 420 -9.33 -29.06 8.25
N PHE A 421 -9.98 -28.38 7.31
CA PHE A 421 -9.41 -27.23 6.59
C PHE A 421 -9.11 -26.03 7.51
N LEU A 422 -10.06 -25.63 8.36
CA LEU A 422 -9.91 -24.40 9.16
C LEU A 422 -9.13 -24.59 10.47
N GLN A 423 -9.00 -25.81 10.99
CA GLN A 423 -8.41 -26.05 12.30
C GLN A 423 -6.93 -25.65 12.40
N ASN A 424 -6.17 -25.82 11.31
CA ASN A 424 -4.73 -25.51 11.28
C ASN A 424 -4.40 -24.18 10.58
N ALA A 425 -5.39 -23.49 10.02
CA ALA A 425 -5.17 -22.32 9.16
C ALA A 425 -4.49 -21.15 9.89
N TYR A 426 -4.85 -20.88 11.15
CA TYR A 426 -4.33 -19.76 11.94
C TYR A 426 -3.30 -20.20 12.98
N ILE A 427 -2.47 -21.19 12.65
CA ILE A 427 -1.32 -21.58 13.47
C ILE A 427 -0.12 -20.73 13.06
N HIS A 428 0.54 -20.12 14.04
CA HIS A 428 1.75 -19.35 13.82
C HIS A 428 2.84 -20.21 13.15
N LEU A 429 3.51 -19.69 12.12
CA LEU A 429 4.53 -20.41 11.33
C LEU A 429 5.59 -21.10 12.20
N GLY A 430 5.99 -20.45 13.29
CA GLY A 430 6.92 -21.01 14.28
C GLY A 430 6.42 -22.26 15.04
N PHE A 431 5.18 -22.72 14.84
CA PHE A 431 4.61 -23.96 15.42
C PHE A 431 4.08 -24.93 14.37
N LYS A 432 4.12 -24.58 13.07
CA LYS A 432 3.74 -25.51 12.00
C LYS A 432 4.71 -26.69 11.95
N SER A 433 4.17 -27.89 11.70
CA SER A 433 4.95 -29.11 11.49
C SER A 433 5.25 -29.30 10.00
N ALA A 434 6.28 -30.10 9.67
CA ALA A 434 6.66 -30.37 8.28
C ALA A 434 5.55 -31.08 7.45
N ASP A 435 4.54 -31.67 8.11
CA ASP A 435 3.37 -32.24 7.44
C ASP A 435 2.26 -31.20 7.19
N ASP A 436 2.23 -30.10 7.95
CA ASP A 436 1.33 -28.97 7.68
C ASP A 436 1.77 -28.20 6.40
N ASP A 437 3.08 -28.14 6.12
CA ASP A 437 3.62 -27.48 4.92
C ASP A 437 3.16 -28.16 3.62
N LYS A 438 2.93 -29.48 3.63
CA LYS A 438 2.39 -30.21 2.46
C LYS A 438 0.94 -29.85 2.16
N ILE A 439 0.17 -29.49 3.19
CA ILE A 439 -1.23 -29.09 3.06
C ILE A 439 -1.31 -27.69 2.42
N ASP A 440 -0.41 -26.78 2.79
CA ASP A 440 -0.32 -25.43 2.20
C ASP A 440 0.11 -25.48 0.71
N VAL A 441 1.02 -26.37 0.33
CA VAL A 441 1.41 -26.59 -1.09
C VAL A 441 0.24 -27.15 -1.91
N ALA A 442 -0.51 -28.09 -1.34
CA ALA A 442 -1.74 -28.57 -1.97
C ALA A 442 -2.79 -27.44 -2.09
N MET A 443 -2.85 -26.47 -1.17
CA MET A 443 -3.77 -25.34 -1.28
C MET A 443 -3.47 -24.45 -2.50
N GLU A 444 -2.20 -24.20 -2.82
CA GLU A 444 -1.82 -23.38 -3.99
C GLU A 444 -2.21 -24.07 -5.31
N GLU A 445 -2.08 -25.39 -5.40
CA GLU A 445 -2.55 -26.15 -6.59
C GLU A 445 -4.09 -26.14 -6.74
N TRP A 446 -4.86 -26.01 -5.65
CA TRP A 446 -6.33 -26.06 -5.70
C TRP A 446 -6.98 -24.73 -6.13
N GLU A 447 -6.28 -23.61 -6.05
CA GLU A 447 -6.79 -22.31 -6.54
C GLU A 447 -6.84 -22.22 -8.08
N GLU A 448 -6.14 -23.09 -8.80
CA GLU A 448 -6.01 -23.02 -10.27
C GLU A 448 -7.22 -23.58 -11.05
N GLU A 449 -8.17 -24.31 -10.44
CA GLU A 449 -9.34 -24.85 -11.18
C GLU A 449 -10.72 -24.57 -10.57
N PRO A 450 -11.41 -23.47 -10.98
CA PRO A 450 -12.84 -23.37 -10.78
C PRO A 450 -13.61 -24.14 -11.88
N SER A 451 -14.11 -25.33 -11.55
CA SER A 451 -15.13 -26.01 -12.36
C SER A 451 -16.37 -25.13 -12.57
N LEU A 452 -16.62 -24.76 -13.84
CA LEU A 452 -17.74 -23.92 -14.25
C LEU A 452 -19.06 -24.70 -14.14
N ILE A 453 -19.94 -24.30 -13.22
CA ILE A 453 -21.32 -24.77 -13.21
C ILE A 453 -22.11 -23.91 -14.20
N ALA A 454 -22.72 -24.55 -15.20
CA ALA A 454 -23.66 -23.89 -16.09
C ALA A 454 -24.92 -23.46 -15.32
N THR A 455 -24.98 -22.20 -14.88
CA THR A 455 -26.24 -21.62 -14.37
C THR A 455 -27.18 -21.44 -15.55
N LYS A 456 -28.22 -22.28 -15.64
CA LYS A 456 -29.26 -22.19 -16.66
C LYS A 456 -30.12 -20.95 -16.41
N ARG A 457 -29.70 -19.80 -16.94
CA ARG A 457 -30.50 -18.57 -16.93
C ARG A 457 -31.62 -18.73 -17.96
N THR A 458 -32.85 -19.00 -17.54
CA THR A 458 -34.02 -19.00 -18.43
C THR A 458 -34.32 -17.57 -18.86
N SER A 459 -33.69 -17.14 -19.96
CA SER A 459 -34.08 -15.93 -20.68
C SER A 459 -35.41 -16.21 -21.38
N LYS A 460 -36.52 -15.68 -20.85
CA LYS A 460 -37.72 -15.46 -21.65
C LYS A 460 -37.49 -14.22 -22.50
N ARG A 461 -37.04 -14.39 -23.74
CA ARG A 461 -37.21 -13.38 -24.79
C ARG A 461 -37.45 -14.06 -26.13
N SER A 462 -38.65 -13.85 -26.64
CA SER A 462 -39.06 -14.16 -28.00
C SER A 462 -38.33 -13.27 -29.00
N THR A 463 -37.51 -13.88 -29.87
CA THR A 463 -37.33 -13.45 -31.27
C THR A 463 -36.58 -14.54 -32.05
N PRO A 464 -36.99 -14.87 -33.28
CA PRO A 464 -36.35 -15.90 -34.10
C PRO A 464 -35.22 -15.27 -34.91
N LEU A 465 -34.07 -15.94 -35.01
CA LEU A 465 -33.28 -15.98 -36.25
C LEU A 465 -32.15 -17.01 -36.13
N SER A 466 -32.02 -17.77 -37.22
CA SER A 466 -31.07 -18.86 -37.45
C SER A 466 -29.73 -18.32 -37.92
N SER A 467 -28.63 -18.84 -37.40
CA SER A 467 -27.37 -18.86 -38.13
C SER A 467 -26.63 -20.18 -37.90
N LYS A 468 -26.62 -21.00 -38.94
CA LYS A 468 -25.72 -22.14 -39.13
C LYS A 468 -24.27 -21.71 -38.97
N HIS A 469 -23.51 -22.41 -38.13
CA HIS A 469 -22.12 -22.81 -38.38
C HIS A 469 -21.83 -24.04 -37.51
N GLY A 470 -21.33 -25.10 -38.14
CA GLY A 470 -21.16 -26.41 -37.53
C GLY A 470 -19.73 -26.70 -37.09
N GLY A 471 -19.59 -27.82 -36.35
CA GLY A 471 -18.37 -28.62 -36.30
C GLY A 471 -17.59 -28.55 -34.99
N SER A 472 -17.94 -29.41 -34.02
CA SER A 472 -17.08 -30.51 -33.57
C SER A 472 -17.65 -31.11 -32.27
N SER A 473 -18.24 -32.29 -32.42
CA SER A 473 -18.66 -33.18 -31.35
C SER A 473 -17.45 -33.95 -30.83
N PHE A 474 -17.17 -33.89 -29.52
CA PHE A 474 -16.39 -34.89 -28.83
C PHE A 474 -17.32 -35.66 -27.89
N SER A 475 -17.43 -36.97 -28.16
CA SER A 475 -18.31 -37.94 -27.54
C SER A 475 -17.76 -38.45 -26.21
N SER A 476 -18.61 -38.51 -25.19
CA SER A 476 -18.40 -39.23 -23.93
C SER A 476 -18.58 -40.75 -24.14
N PRO A 477 -17.81 -41.65 -23.50
CA PRO A 477 -18.08 -43.08 -23.56
C PRO A 477 -19.25 -43.45 -22.65
N GLU A 478 -20.16 -44.25 -23.21
CA GLU A 478 -21.34 -44.81 -22.57
C GLU A 478 -21.01 -45.80 -21.44
N ALA A 479 -21.90 -45.81 -20.44
CA ALA A 479 -21.92 -46.75 -19.33
C ALA A 479 -22.45 -48.12 -19.79
N ASN A 480 -21.64 -49.16 -19.62
CA ASN A 480 -22.08 -50.55 -19.75
C ASN A 480 -22.91 -50.95 -18.53
N LYS A 481 -24.13 -51.42 -18.77
CA LYS A 481 -25.10 -51.85 -17.76
C LYS A 481 -25.47 -53.29 -18.09
N GLU A 482 -24.86 -54.26 -17.40
CA GLU A 482 -25.35 -55.64 -17.41
C GLU A 482 -25.61 -56.18 -16.00
N ARG A 483 -26.91 -56.46 -15.81
CA ARG A 483 -27.60 -57.28 -14.81
C ARG A 483 -26.77 -58.41 -14.17
N SER A 484 -26.99 -58.63 -12.87
CA SER A 484 -27.97 -59.63 -12.41
C SER A 484 -28.04 -59.70 -10.87
N LYS A 485 -29.26 -59.87 -10.38
CA LYS A 485 -29.63 -60.50 -9.09
C LYS A 485 -30.36 -61.79 -9.46
N PRO A 486 -30.51 -62.80 -8.59
CA PRO A 486 -30.36 -62.77 -7.12
C PRO A 486 -29.01 -63.24 -6.60
#